data_AF-A0A9P4TPC6-F1
#
_entry.id   AF-A0A9P4TPC6-F1
#
_cell.length_a   1.000
_cell.length_b   1.000
_cell.length_c   1.000
_cell.angle_alpha   90.00
_cell.angle_beta   90.00
_cell.angle_gamma   90.00
#
_symmetry.space_group_name_H-M   'P 1'
#
loop_
_entity.id
_entity.type
_entity.pdbx_description
1 polymer ?
#
loop_
_entity_poly.entity_id
_entity_poly.type
_entity_poly.pdbx_seq_one_letter_code
_entity_poly.pdbx_strand_id
1 'polypeptide(L)'
;MKLQRSANREFIPIIVSTMHAVKAVYADTSGVGCFRCMKDHMKNHINDQRDIMFKDATKAVKGHLNKMCSNLEQSMENKVDHIFGFTQMDYVKKELRDQIKALLMDVDTQFKNTANGEYQNLVDEDDFDAGELIDGIIVDDEDGEDAFESADEESKDDSEGDPGLEVGPDMDVDDVASDE
;
A
#
# COMPACT_ATOMS: atom_id res chain seq x y z
N MET A 1 -7.07 -16.47 -9.05
CA MET A 1 -6.82 -17.73 -9.80
C MET A 1 -5.37 -17.94 -10.28
N LYS A 2 -4.54 -16.91 -10.48
CA LYS A 2 -3.14 -17.08 -10.94
C LYS A 2 -2.28 -17.88 -9.94
N LEU A 3 -2.49 -17.68 -8.63
CA LEU A 3 -1.69 -18.27 -7.56
C LEU A 3 -1.90 -19.80 -7.46
N GLN A 4 -3.15 -20.27 -7.46
CA GLN A 4 -3.47 -21.71 -7.49
C GLN A 4 -2.95 -22.40 -8.76
N ARG A 5 -3.07 -21.72 -9.91
CA ARG A 5 -2.54 -22.23 -11.19
C ARG A 5 -1.00 -22.30 -11.17
N SER A 6 -0.33 -21.39 -10.47
CA SER A 6 1.11 -21.41 -10.24
C SER A 6 1.53 -22.57 -9.33
N ALA A 7 0.82 -22.81 -8.23
CA ALA A 7 1.12 -23.94 -7.34
C ALA A 7 0.98 -25.29 -8.07
N ASN A 8 -0.03 -25.45 -8.93
CA ASN A 8 -0.17 -26.66 -9.75
C ASN A 8 0.92 -26.79 -10.83
N ARG A 9 1.58 -25.69 -11.22
CA ARG A 9 2.71 -25.73 -12.16
C ARG A 9 4.02 -26.18 -11.53
N GLU A 10 4.11 -26.26 -10.20
CA GLU A 10 5.33 -26.67 -9.50
C GLU A 10 5.58 -28.18 -9.46
N PHE A 11 4.58 -29.00 -9.78
CA PHE A 11 4.77 -30.44 -9.89
C PHE A 11 5.88 -30.80 -10.89
N ILE A 12 5.88 -30.15 -12.05
CA ILE A 12 6.83 -30.46 -13.14
C ILE A 12 8.28 -30.12 -12.77
N PRO A 13 8.63 -28.90 -12.30
CA PRO A 13 10.02 -28.58 -11.96
C PRO A 13 10.59 -29.47 -10.84
N ILE A 14 9.77 -29.91 -9.89
CA ILE A 14 10.21 -30.83 -8.82
C ILE A 14 10.55 -32.21 -9.39
N ILE A 15 9.72 -32.73 -10.29
CA ILE A 15 9.96 -34.01 -10.98
C ILE A 15 11.18 -33.89 -11.91
N VAL A 16 11.34 -32.78 -12.61
CA VAL A 16 12.49 -32.56 -13.50
C VAL A 16 13.80 -32.48 -12.71
N SER A 17 13.81 -31.79 -11.56
CA SER A 17 14.97 -31.69 -10.69
C SER A 17 15.44 -33.06 -10.18
N THR A 18 14.52 -33.92 -9.76
CA THR A 18 14.83 -35.29 -9.32
C THR A 18 15.30 -36.17 -10.46
N MET A 19 14.71 -36.05 -11.66
CA MET A 19 15.16 -36.77 -12.85
C MET A 19 16.53 -36.32 -13.39
N HIS A 20 16.98 -35.11 -13.08
CA HIS A 20 18.30 -34.61 -13.51
C HIS A 20 19.46 -35.45 -12.95
N ALA A 21 19.29 -36.08 -11.79
CA ALA A 21 20.30 -36.98 -11.20
C ALA A 21 20.62 -38.19 -12.10
N VAL A 22 19.64 -38.64 -12.89
CA VAL A 22 19.79 -39.79 -13.79
C VAL A 22 20.45 -39.41 -15.11
N LYS A 23 20.28 -38.16 -15.55
CA LYS A 23 20.87 -37.71 -16.82
C LYS A 23 22.39 -37.88 -16.84
N ALA A 24 23.05 -37.68 -15.70
CA ALA A 24 24.49 -37.89 -15.57
C ALA A 24 24.91 -39.34 -15.82
N VAL A 25 24.08 -40.32 -15.44
CA VAL A 25 24.42 -41.74 -15.52
C VAL A 25 24.44 -42.27 -16.96
N TYR A 26 23.63 -41.72 -17.86
CA TYR A 26 23.64 -42.14 -19.27
C TYR A 26 24.36 -41.20 -20.22
N ALA A 27 24.69 -39.98 -19.78
CA ALA A 27 25.56 -39.10 -20.55
C ALA A 27 26.89 -39.78 -20.90
N ASP A 28 27.35 -40.68 -20.03
CA ASP A 28 28.59 -41.46 -20.20
C ASP A 28 28.39 -42.78 -20.98
N THR A 29 27.15 -43.18 -21.29
CA THR A 29 26.88 -44.43 -22.01
C THR A 29 26.87 -44.21 -23.52
N SER A 30 27.88 -44.74 -24.22
CA SER A 30 27.97 -44.72 -25.68
C SER A 30 28.18 -46.13 -26.25
N GLY A 31 27.63 -46.39 -27.45
CA GLY A 31 27.79 -47.67 -28.15
C GLY A 31 26.49 -48.38 -28.52
N VAL A 32 26.61 -49.55 -29.15
CA VAL A 32 25.46 -50.34 -29.64
C VAL A 32 24.64 -50.85 -28.45
N GLY A 33 23.34 -50.52 -28.42
CA GLY A 33 22.44 -50.91 -27.33
C GLY A 33 22.32 -49.89 -26.19
N CYS A 34 23.03 -48.75 -26.25
CA CYS A 34 22.96 -47.69 -25.23
C CYS A 34 21.52 -47.19 -25.00
N PHE A 35 20.72 -47.06 -26.07
CA PHE A 35 19.33 -46.63 -25.98
C PHE A 35 18.47 -47.58 -25.13
N ARG A 36 18.66 -48.89 -25.28
CA ARG A 36 17.93 -49.90 -24.49
C ARG A 36 18.35 -49.84 -23.03
N CYS A 37 19.65 -49.81 -22.75
CA CYS A 37 20.18 -49.70 -21.39
C CYS A 37 19.70 -48.41 -20.70
N MET A 38 19.76 -47.28 -21.40
CA MET A 38 19.28 -45.98 -20.93
C MET A 38 17.78 -46.02 -20.60
N LYS A 39 16.97 -46.58 -21.50
CA LYS A 39 15.52 -46.71 -21.28
C LYS A 39 15.20 -47.60 -20.08
N ASP A 40 15.86 -48.74 -19.97
CA ASP A 40 15.60 -49.71 -18.89
C ASP A 40 16.01 -49.14 -17.53
N HIS A 41 17.18 -48.52 -17.43
CA HIS A 41 17.60 -47.88 -16.18
C HIS A 41 16.74 -46.65 -15.86
N MET A 42 16.23 -45.91 -16.86
CA MET A 42 15.38 -44.75 -16.60
C MET A 42 14.01 -45.20 -16.09
N LYS A 43 13.49 -46.28 -16.66
CA LYS A 43 12.26 -46.92 -16.18
C LYS A 43 12.41 -47.43 -14.75
N ASN A 44 13.53 -48.08 -14.43
CA ASN A 44 13.81 -48.58 -13.08
C ASN A 44 13.92 -47.42 -12.08
N HIS A 45 14.71 -46.39 -12.39
CA HIS A 45 14.82 -45.22 -11.53
C HIS A 45 13.48 -44.52 -11.29
N ILE A 46 12.66 -44.36 -12.34
CA ILE A 46 11.32 -43.78 -12.20
C ILE A 46 10.48 -44.64 -11.27
N ASN A 47 10.48 -45.96 -11.40
CA ASN A 47 9.73 -46.84 -10.52
C ASN A 47 10.17 -46.73 -9.06
N ASP A 48 11.49 -46.65 -8.81
CA ASP A 48 12.05 -46.57 -7.46
C ASP A 48 11.80 -45.21 -6.80
N GLN A 49 11.89 -44.12 -7.57
CA GLN A 49 11.76 -42.75 -7.06
C GLN A 49 10.36 -42.18 -7.20
N ARG A 50 9.42 -42.87 -7.87
CA ARG A 50 8.05 -42.38 -8.13
C ARG A 50 7.40 -41.83 -6.86
N ASP A 51 7.37 -42.63 -5.81
CA ASP A 51 6.63 -42.30 -4.60
C ASP A 51 7.29 -41.12 -3.85
N ILE A 52 8.61 -40.99 -3.94
CA ILE A 52 9.37 -39.86 -3.38
C ILE A 52 9.08 -38.58 -4.18
N MET A 53 9.18 -38.63 -5.52
CA MET A 53 8.88 -37.50 -6.41
C MET A 53 7.45 -36.98 -6.20
N PHE A 54 6.46 -37.87 -6.09
CA PHE A 54 5.07 -37.48 -5.82
C PHE A 54 4.89 -36.90 -4.42
N LYS A 55 5.54 -37.48 -3.42
CA LYS A 55 5.46 -36.98 -2.04
C LYS A 55 6.07 -35.60 -1.91
N ASP A 56 7.23 -35.37 -2.52
CA ASP A 56 7.92 -34.08 -2.50
C ASP A 56 7.16 -33.00 -3.26
N ALA A 57 6.65 -33.34 -4.45
CA ALA A 57 5.81 -32.42 -5.22
C ALA A 57 4.52 -32.05 -4.46
N THR A 58 3.88 -33.03 -3.82
CA THR A 58 2.68 -32.80 -3.00
C THR A 58 2.99 -31.96 -1.76
N LYS A 59 4.15 -32.18 -1.12
CA LYS A 59 4.61 -31.40 0.03
C LYS A 59 4.83 -29.94 -0.35
N ALA A 60 5.45 -29.68 -1.50
CA ALA A 60 5.66 -28.33 -2.02
C ALA A 60 4.33 -27.62 -2.30
N VAL A 61 3.40 -28.29 -2.99
CA VAL A 61 2.07 -27.74 -3.30
C VAL A 61 1.27 -27.47 -2.02
N LYS A 62 1.33 -28.38 -1.04
CA LYS A 62 0.73 -28.16 0.29
C LYS A 62 1.33 -26.94 0.97
N GLY A 63 2.66 -26.78 0.90
CA GLY A 63 3.36 -25.61 1.42
C GLY A 63 2.89 -24.32 0.76
N HIS A 64 2.71 -24.32 -0.56
CA HIS A 64 2.17 -23.16 -1.27
C HIS A 64 0.72 -22.86 -0.93
N LEU A 65 -0.12 -23.89 -0.83
CA LEU A 65 -1.52 -23.70 -0.43
C LEU A 65 -1.61 -23.06 0.96
N ASN A 66 -0.82 -23.56 1.92
CA ASN A 66 -0.76 -22.97 3.26
C ASN A 66 -0.32 -21.51 3.22
N LYS A 67 0.72 -21.17 2.43
CA LYS A 67 1.14 -19.78 2.24
C LYS A 67 0.03 -18.91 1.65
N MET A 68 -0.77 -19.43 0.70
CA MET A 68 -1.90 -18.67 0.16
C MET A 68 -2.97 -18.42 1.23
N CYS A 69 -3.27 -19.41 2.06
CA CYS A 69 -4.20 -19.26 3.17
C CYS A 69 -3.70 -18.21 4.17
N SER A 70 -2.45 -18.31 4.61
CA SER A 70 -1.87 -17.32 5.53
C SER A 70 -1.84 -15.91 4.94
N ASN A 71 -1.51 -15.76 3.66
CA ASN A 71 -1.55 -14.45 2.99
C ASN A 71 -2.98 -13.90 2.90
N LEU A 72 -3.98 -14.77 2.71
CA LEU A 72 -5.38 -14.37 2.68
C LEU A 72 -5.85 -13.92 4.08
N GLU A 73 -5.50 -14.68 5.11
CA GLU A 73 -5.78 -14.35 6.51
C GLU A 73 -5.20 -12.98 6.87
N GLN A 74 -3.90 -12.77 6.59
CA GLN A 74 -3.25 -11.48 6.83
C GLN A 74 -3.88 -10.34 6.02
N SER A 75 -4.26 -10.59 4.77
CA SER A 75 -4.95 -9.57 3.96
C SER A 75 -6.34 -9.23 4.51
N MET A 76 -7.05 -10.20 5.09
CA MET A 76 -8.34 -9.96 5.73
C MET A 76 -8.16 -9.20 7.05
N GLU A 77 -7.21 -9.59 7.88
CA GLU A 77 -6.88 -8.90 9.13
C GLU A 77 -6.54 -7.43 8.88
N ASN A 78 -5.63 -7.14 7.94
CA ASN A 78 -5.29 -5.77 7.56
C ASN A 78 -6.50 -4.97 7.07
N LYS A 79 -7.45 -5.61 6.37
CA LYS A 79 -8.68 -4.94 5.93
C LYS A 79 -9.62 -4.65 7.10
N VAL A 80 -9.73 -5.57 8.05
CA VAL A 80 -10.52 -5.37 9.27
C VAL A 80 -9.95 -4.22 10.08
N ASP A 81 -8.64 -4.17 10.29
CA ASP A 81 -7.97 -3.08 11.01
C ASP A 81 -8.19 -1.74 10.32
N HIS A 82 -8.11 -1.71 8.99
CA HIS A 82 -8.38 -0.51 8.21
C HIS A 82 -9.84 -0.04 8.39
N ILE A 83 -10.82 -0.95 8.27
CA ILE A 83 -12.24 -0.61 8.49
C ILE A 83 -12.48 -0.14 9.93
N PHE A 84 -11.84 -0.79 10.90
CA PHE A 84 -11.92 -0.41 12.31
C PHE A 84 -11.39 1.00 12.55
N GLY A 85 -10.22 1.34 11.99
CA GLY A 85 -9.65 2.70 12.09
C GLY A 85 -10.56 3.76 11.46
N PHE A 86 -11.13 3.47 10.28
CA PHE A 86 -12.08 4.37 9.63
C PHE A 86 -13.35 4.58 10.46
N THR A 87 -13.94 3.50 10.96
CA THR A 87 -15.15 3.58 11.79
C THR A 87 -14.90 4.34 13.09
N GLN A 88 -13.78 4.08 13.78
CA GLN A 88 -13.40 4.83 14.98
C GLN A 88 -13.27 6.33 14.71
N MET A 89 -12.58 6.70 13.63
CA MET A 89 -12.43 8.09 13.24
C MET A 89 -13.79 8.74 12.91
N ASP A 90 -14.68 8.03 12.24
CA ASP A 90 -16.01 8.53 11.91
C ASP A 90 -16.89 8.73 13.15
N TYR A 91 -16.81 7.83 14.14
CA TYR A 91 -17.48 8.01 15.43
C TYR A 91 -16.97 9.26 16.16
N VAL A 92 -15.65 9.46 16.23
CA VAL A 92 -15.06 10.66 16.84
C VAL A 92 -15.49 11.93 16.11
N LYS A 93 -15.48 11.91 14.78
CA LYS A 93 -15.95 13.05 13.96
C LYS A 93 -17.44 13.34 14.14
N LYS A 94 -18.26 12.32 14.38
CA LYS A 94 -19.69 12.49 14.66
C LYS A 94 -19.88 13.15 16.02
N GLU A 95 -19.22 12.62 17.06
CA GLU A 95 -19.27 13.17 18.41
C GLU A 95 -18.83 14.64 18.44
N LEU A 96 -17.72 14.97 17.78
CA LEU A 96 -17.25 16.36 17.68
C LEU A 96 -18.28 17.26 16.97
N ARG A 97 -18.92 16.78 15.89
CA ARG A 97 -19.98 17.53 15.20
C ARG A 97 -21.19 17.76 16.09
N ASP A 98 -21.57 16.78 16.89
CA ASP A 98 -22.70 16.90 17.81
C ASP A 98 -22.39 17.92 18.92
N GLN A 99 -21.15 17.96 19.44
CA GLN A 99 -20.69 18.97 20.39
C GLN A 99 -20.66 20.39 19.81
N ILE A 100 -20.11 20.55 18.59
CA ILE A 100 -20.11 21.84 17.88
C ILE A 100 -21.54 22.32 17.67
N LYS A 101 -22.45 21.42 17.26
CA LYS A 101 -23.85 21.75 17.05
C LYS A 101 -24.53 22.20 18.34
N ALA A 102 -24.25 21.53 19.47
CA ALA A 102 -24.79 21.93 20.77
C ALA A 102 -24.31 23.33 21.17
N LEU A 103 -23.01 23.64 21.01
CA LEU A 103 -22.46 24.97 21.28
C LEU A 103 -23.11 26.04 20.39
N LEU A 104 -23.28 25.75 19.09
CA LEU A 104 -23.89 26.69 18.15
C LEU A 104 -25.36 26.97 18.53
N MET A 105 -26.11 25.96 18.96
CA MET A 105 -27.49 26.12 19.43
C MET A 105 -27.58 26.95 20.71
N ASP A 106 -26.61 26.83 21.61
CA ASP A 106 -26.53 27.67 22.82
C ASP A 106 -26.29 29.14 22.45
N VAL A 107 -25.31 29.40 21.58
CA VAL A 107 -25.04 30.76 21.06
C VAL A 107 -26.27 31.34 20.36
N ASP A 108 -26.93 30.58 19.49
CA ASP A 108 -28.15 31.02 18.79
C ASP A 108 -29.27 31.37 19.78
N THR A 109 -29.36 30.65 20.90
CA THR A 109 -30.31 30.96 21.98
C THR A 109 -29.97 32.27 22.70
N GLN A 110 -28.70 32.50 23.01
CA GLN A 110 -28.25 33.77 23.62
C GLN A 110 -28.52 34.96 22.69
N PHE A 111 -28.27 34.80 21.39
CA PHE A 111 -28.53 35.85 20.39
C PHE A 111 -30.01 36.05 20.09
N LYS A 112 -30.83 35.00 20.18
CA LYS A 112 -32.29 35.10 20.01
C LYS A 112 -32.92 36.04 21.04
N ASN A 113 -32.46 36.01 22.28
CA ASN A 113 -32.94 36.93 23.34
C ASN A 113 -32.61 38.39 22.98
N THR A 114 -31.39 38.65 22.52
CA THR A 114 -30.96 39.98 22.04
C THR A 114 -31.71 40.43 20.78
N ALA A 115 -31.93 39.52 19.83
CA ALA A 115 -32.63 39.80 18.57
C ALA A 115 -34.14 40.05 18.76
N ASN A 116 -34.75 39.44 19.77
CA ASN A 116 -36.14 39.69 20.15
C ASN A 116 -36.32 41.01 20.92
N GLY A 117 -35.24 41.76 21.18
CA GLY A 117 -35.28 43.03 21.92
C GLY A 117 -35.56 42.86 23.41
N GLU A 118 -35.48 41.64 23.93
CA GLU A 118 -35.61 41.35 25.36
C GLU A 118 -34.25 41.56 26.03
N TYR A 119 -33.84 42.81 26.15
CA TYR A 119 -32.89 43.17 27.19
C TYR A 119 -33.63 43.00 28.51
N GLN A 120 -33.29 41.97 29.30
CA GLN A 120 -33.57 42.06 30.72
C GLN A 120 -32.89 43.34 31.20
N ASN A 121 -33.72 44.32 31.56
CA ASN A 121 -33.29 45.48 32.31
C ASN A 121 -32.66 44.97 33.62
N LEU A 122 -31.36 44.69 33.60
CA LEU A 122 -30.53 44.81 34.77
C LEU A 122 -30.23 46.30 34.92
N VAL A 123 -31.30 47.06 35.23
CA VAL A 123 -31.16 48.28 36.00
C VAL A 123 -31.39 47.84 37.43
N ASP A 124 -30.43 47.10 37.98
CA ASP A 124 -30.18 47.28 39.41
C ASP A 124 -29.49 48.64 39.48
N GLU A 125 -30.23 49.62 39.99
CA GLU A 125 -29.70 50.92 40.38
C GLU A 125 -28.69 50.71 41.51
N ASP A 126 -27.45 50.36 41.15
CA ASP A 126 -26.32 50.44 42.07
C ASP A 126 -25.53 51.72 41.74
N ASP A 127 -25.50 52.59 42.75
CA ASP A 127 -24.90 53.92 42.79
C ASP A 127 -23.55 54.03 42.08
N PHE A 128 -23.47 55.01 41.17
CA PHE A 128 -22.23 55.46 40.57
C PHE A 128 -21.44 56.27 41.62
N ASP A 129 -20.55 55.62 42.36
CA ASP A 129 -19.63 56.32 43.27
C ASP A 129 -18.52 57.00 42.44
N ALA A 130 -18.68 58.30 42.26
CA ALA A 130 -17.69 59.16 41.66
C ALA A 130 -16.56 59.43 42.66
N GLY A 131 -15.54 58.58 42.66
CA GLY A 131 -14.36 58.83 43.47
C GLY A 131 -13.21 57.85 43.28
N GLU A 132 -12.38 58.04 42.25
CA GLU A 132 -10.93 58.21 42.45
C GLU A 132 -10.27 58.66 41.12
N LEU A 133 -9.90 59.94 41.06
CA LEU A 133 -8.91 60.45 40.13
C LEU A 133 -7.55 59.93 40.61
N ILE A 134 -7.01 58.90 39.96
CA ILE A 134 -5.57 58.62 40.06
C ILE A 134 -4.88 59.30 38.89
N ASP A 135 -4.21 60.37 39.29
CA ASP A 135 -3.27 61.23 38.61
C ASP A 135 -1.95 60.49 38.28
N GLY A 136 -1.43 60.72 37.07
CA GLY A 136 -0.08 60.38 36.63
C GLY A 136 0.11 58.95 36.07
N ILE A 137 0.77 58.71 34.94
CA ILE A 137 1.94 59.38 34.36
C ILE A 137 2.14 58.90 32.91
N ILE A 138 2.28 59.88 32.02
CA ILE A 138 3.17 59.99 30.85
C ILE A 138 3.04 58.94 29.72
N VAL A 139 2.56 59.46 28.58
CA VAL A 139 2.80 58.98 27.22
C VAL A 139 4.30 59.11 26.93
N ASP A 140 4.99 58.01 26.67
CA ASP A 140 6.24 58.02 25.91
C ASP A 140 5.96 57.32 24.58
N ASP A 141 5.82 58.16 23.57
CA ASP A 141 5.88 57.83 22.16
C ASP A 141 7.35 57.99 21.74
N GLU A 142 7.78 57.18 20.78
CA GLU A 142 9.04 57.24 20.00
C GLU A 142 10.12 56.15 20.20
N ASP A 143 10.65 55.79 19.03
CA ASP A 143 11.79 54.97 18.65
C ASP A 143 11.62 53.43 18.64
N GLY A 144 11.77 52.72 17.52
CA GLY A 144 12.17 53.12 16.17
C GLY A 144 12.41 51.87 15.32
N GLU A 145 12.02 51.95 14.04
CA GLU A 145 12.71 51.40 12.86
C GLU A 145 13.54 50.10 13.00
N ASP A 146 12.96 48.96 12.61
CA ASP A 146 13.68 47.85 11.96
C ASP A 146 12.80 47.45 10.74
N ALA A 147 12.90 48.09 9.58
CA ALA A 147 13.98 47.99 8.59
C ALA A 147 14.32 46.54 8.17
N PHE A 148 14.01 46.25 6.90
CA PHE A 148 14.58 45.16 6.06
C PHE A 148 13.90 43.78 6.23
N GLU A 149 13.64 42.97 5.19
CA GLU A 149 14.26 42.83 3.88
C GLU A 149 13.30 42.10 2.91
N SER A 150 13.19 42.60 1.69
CA SER A 150 12.59 41.89 0.56
C SER A 150 13.43 40.69 0.14
N ALA A 151 12.81 39.57 -0.21
CA ALA A 151 13.44 38.60 -1.10
C ALA A 151 12.42 38.10 -2.13
N ASP A 152 12.85 38.29 -3.36
CA ASP A 152 12.18 38.14 -4.64
C ASP A 152 12.51 36.77 -5.25
N GLU A 153 11.79 36.44 -6.32
CA GLU A 153 12.25 35.67 -7.50
C GLU A 153 12.54 34.15 -7.41
N GLU A 154 11.64 33.43 -8.10
CA GLU A 154 11.86 32.60 -9.30
C GLU A 154 12.76 31.34 -9.34
N SER A 155 12.30 30.47 -10.26
CA SER A 155 12.93 29.32 -10.93
C SER A 155 12.70 27.95 -10.24
N LYS A 156 12.28 26.87 -10.92
CA LYS A 156 12.53 26.46 -12.30
C LYS A 156 11.40 25.63 -12.91
N ASP A 157 11.10 25.99 -14.15
CA ASP A 157 10.68 25.12 -15.25
C ASP A 157 11.76 24.06 -15.52
N ASP A 158 11.37 22.79 -15.59
CA ASP A 158 12.13 21.73 -16.26
C ASP A 158 11.14 20.80 -16.96
N SER A 159 10.76 21.21 -18.16
CA SER A 159 10.30 20.34 -19.23
C SER A 159 11.50 19.62 -19.86
N GLU A 160 11.69 18.34 -19.51
CA GLU A 160 12.35 17.35 -20.37
C GLU A 160 11.36 16.18 -20.48
N GLY A 161 10.76 15.88 -21.63
CA GLY A 161 11.42 15.55 -22.88
C GLY A 161 11.60 14.03 -22.93
N ASP A 162 10.51 13.29 -23.18
CA ASP A 162 10.55 11.84 -23.46
C ASP A 162 11.08 11.62 -24.89
N PRO A 163 12.29 11.08 -25.07
CA PRO A 163 12.83 10.73 -26.37
C PRO A 163 12.65 9.23 -26.61
N GLY A 164 11.81 8.92 -27.60
CA GLY A 164 11.88 7.76 -28.49
C GLY A 164 12.58 6.51 -28.00
N LEU A 165 11.80 5.46 -27.74
CA LEU A 165 12.21 4.10 -28.06
C LEU A 165 11.57 3.71 -29.39
N GLU A 166 12.25 4.11 -30.46
CA GLU A 166 12.26 3.32 -31.70
C GLU A 166 12.81 1.93 -31.37
N VAL A 167 11.98 0.91 -31.60
CA VAL A 167 12.49 -0.42 -31.95
C VAL A 167 11.84 -0.78 -33.27
N GLY A 168 12.52 -0.44 -34.36
CA GLY A 168 12.48 -1.24 -35.58
C GLY A 168 13.82 -1.98 -35.72
N PRO A 169 14.00 -2.84 -36.74
CA PRO A 169 13.02 -3.49 -37.60
C PRO A 169 12.97 -5.00 -37.36
N ASP A 170 11.90 -5.64 -37.83
CA ASP A 170 11.90 -7.07 -38.13
C ASP A 170 13.10 -7.38 -39.04
N MET A 171 14.06 -8.13 -38.52
CA MET A 171 15.08 -8.78 -39.33
C MET A 171 14.73 -10.26 -39.43
N ASP A 172 14.27 -10.59 -40.64
CA ASP A 172 14.18 -11.93 -41.19
C ASP A 172 15.46 -12.72 -40.90
N VAL A 173 15.29 -13.91 -40.35
CA VAL A 173 16.27 -14.99 -40.51
C VAL A 173 15.58 -16.05 -41.34
N ASP A 174 15.66 -15.87 -42.66
CA ASP A 174 15.57 -16.98 -43.60
C ASP A 174 16.77 -17.90 -43.32
N ASP A 175 16.51 -19.14 -42.89
CA ASP A 175 17.34 -20.26 -43.30
C ASP A 175 16.51 -21.55 -43.36
N VAL A 176 16.01 -21.79 -44.58
CA VAL A 176 16.03 -23.06 -45.32
C VAL A 176 15.35 -24.27 -44.66
N ALA A 177 14.11 -24.53 -45.10
CA ALA A 177 13.66 -25.88 -45.41
C ALA A 177 12.51 -25.86 -46.43
N SER A 178 12.76 -26.44 -47.62
CA SER A 178 11.87 -27.25 -48.49
C SER A 178 12.29 -27.06 -49.95
N ASP A 179 12.23 -27.98 -50.88
CA ASP A 179 12.00 -29.44 -50.98
C ASP A 179 11.95 -29.63 -52.52
N GLU A 180 12.90 -30.39 -53.10
CA GLU A 180 12.82 -31.17 -54.36
C GLU A 180 14.21 -31.69 -54.78
#